data_AF-A0A554VER5-F1
#
_entry.id   AF-A0A554VER5-F1
#
_cell.length_a   1.000
_cell.length_b   1.000
_cell.length_c   1.000
_cell.angle_alpha   90.00
_cell.angle_beta   90.00
_cell.angle_gamma   90.00
#
_symmetry.space_group_name_H-M   'P 1'
#
loop_
_entity.id
_entity.type
_entity.pdbx_description
1 polymer ?
#
loop_
_entity_poly.entity_id
_entity_poly.type
_entity_poly.pdbx_seq_one_letter_code
_entity_poly.pdbx_strand_id
1 'polypeptide(L)'
;MNTNTLKYLLIILSFLGISCTKEIKNQNKDNSIVITKEDKTVETPERTSDIINSEYTQEESIYIGMLQKMYGEDDYYISIAFNDAVPDSFHNTFHRNTEDYIGELISKTEDHERYKIKKSVAQKYFDVRGLDTIIILNDDQERIDTLFRKNYEYFSDQLESQVIATYEKTKIVNKDEDYLCMSNNDIVLSKTSVFKKDSTYLAKTLIKNSFHPSNVYAHYKMIKNTDTISFVSFGIYNNKIQKECFYLFKNKNPIDSIINEYSISKMLPVPISMETENLYIAYEFIPDTDAFWVSLIGIDLKNDKLKNYKRNRLYTSLKKE
;
A
#
# COMPACT_ATOMS: atom_id res chain seq x y z
N MET A 1 -34.88 -4.31 35.87
CA MET A 1 -34.37 -3.38 34.84
C MET A 1 -33.49 -2.37 35.54
N ASN A 2 -32.20 -2.32 35.17
CA ASN A 2 -31.19 -1.50 35.86
C ASN A 2 -31.43 -0.01 35.58
N THR A 3 -31.38 0.81 36.63
CA THR A 3 -31.61 2.27 36.58
C THR A 3 -30.59 3.02 35.73
N ASN A 4 -29.45 2.39 35.41
CA ASN A 4 -28.44 2.95 34.51
C ASN A 4 -28.84 2.85 33.02
N THR A 5 -29.63 1.85 32.63
CA THR A 5 -30.04 1.67 31.23
C THR A 5 -31.05 2.73 30.78
N LEU A 6 -31.84 3.27 31.71
CA LEU A 6 -32.82 4.33 31.44
C LEU A 6 -32.15 5.71 31.23
N LYS A 7 -30.98 5.95 31.81
CA LYS A 7 -30.24 7.22 31.65
C LYS A 7 -29.55 7.33 30.29
N TYR A 8 -29.04 6.24 29.74
CA TYR A 8 -28.41 6.25 28.41
C TYR A 8 -29.44 6.39 27.27
N LEU A 9 -30.66 5.86 27.44
CA LEU A 9 -31.73 6.02 26.44
C LEU A 9 -32.23 7.47 26.32
N LEU A 10 -32.22 8.23 27.44
CA LEU A 10 -32.64 9.64 27.47
C LEU A 10 -31.61 10.60 26.86
N ILE A 11 -30.31 10.24 26.84
CA ILE A 11 -29.26 11.07 26.22
C ILE A 11 -29.23 10.89 24.69
N ILE A 12 -29.60 9.72 24.18
CA ILE A 12 -29.65 9.48 22.72
C ILE A 12 -30.86 10.19 22.09
N LEU A 13 -31.98 10.29 22.81
CA LEU A 13 -33.18 10.98 22.34
C LEU A 13 -33.06 12.52 22.33
N SER A 14 -32.13 13.12 23.09
CA SER A 14 -31.92 14.57 23.09
C SER A 14 -30.99 15.07 21.96
N PHE A 15 -30.28 14.18 21.25
CA PHE A 15 -29.45 14.54 20.09
C PHE A 15 -30.17 14.43 18.73
N LEU A 16 -31.39 13.87 18.69
CA LEU A 16 -32.19 13.73 17.46
C LEU A 16 -33.19 14.88 17.21
N GLY A 17 -33.12 15.97 17.99
CA GLY A 17 -34.11 17.05 17.99
C GLY A 17 -33.73 18.37 17.32
N ILE A 18 -32.56 18.51 16.68
CA ILE A 18 -32.14 19.78 16.05
C ILE A 18 -31.69 19.55 14.60
N SER A 19 -32.65 19.31 13.73
CA SER A 19 -32.52 19.66 12.31
C SER A 19 -33.91 19.92 11.74
N CYS A 20 -34.38 21.14 11.97
CA CYS A 20 -35.45 21.76 11.20
C CYS A 20 -34.94 23.10 10.66
N THR A 21 -34.68 23.10 9.35
CA THR A 21 -35.12 24.11 8.37
C THR A 21 -35.08 25.59 8.78
N LYS A 22 -34.28 26.37 8.06
CA LYS A 22 -34.66 27.74 7.69
C LYS A 22 -34.38 28.01 6.21
N GLU A 23 -35.48 28.19 5.49
CA GLU A 23 -35.57 28.75 4.14
C GLU A 23 -34.90 30.13 4.08
N ILE A 24 -34.14 30.38 3.00
CA ILE A 24 -33.74 31.73 2.61
C ILE A 24 -34.63 32.16 1.44
N LYS A 25 -35.49 33.14 1.71
CA LYS A 25 -36.29 33.86 0.71
C LYS A 25 -35.44 34.88 -0.03
N ASN A 26 -35.60 34.88 -1.35
CA ASN A 26 -35.22 35.94 -2.27
C ASN A 26 -35.79 37.31 -1.85
N GLN A 27 -34.95 38.35 -1.87
CA GLN A 27 -35.36 39.72 -2.18
C GLN A 27 -34.34 40.35 -3.12
N ASN A 28 -34.79 40.60 -4.36
CA ASN A 28 -34.21 41.57 -5.27
C ASN A 28 -34.24 42.97 -4.64
N LYS A 29 -33.13 43.68 -4.71
CA LYS A 29 -33.15 45.14 -4.79
C LYS A 29 -32.02 45.61 -5.69
N ASP A 30 -32.42 46.13 -6.84
CA ASP A 30 -31.63 46.97 -7.73
C ASP A 30 -30.86 48.03 -6.92
N ASN A 31 -29.58 48.17 -7.24
CA ASN A 31 -28.89 49.45 -7.20
C ASN A 31 -27.83 49.46 -8.30
N SER A 32 -28.21 50.11 -9.40
CA SER A 32 -27.32 50.58 -10.45
C SER A 32 -26.24 51.48 -9.86
N ILE A 33 -24.97 51.11 -10.05
CA ILE A 33 -23.85 52.05 -9.98
C ILE A 33 -23.04 51.89 -11.27
N VAL A 34 -23.13 52.92 -12.10
CA VAL A 34 -22.26 53.18 -13.25
C VAL A 34 -20.93 53.70 -12.71
N ILE A 35 -19.83 52.97 -12.94
CA ILE A 35 -18.47 53.52 -12.90
C ILE A 35 -17.66 52.96 -14.09
N THR A 36 -17.55 53.83 -15.08
CA THR A 36 -16.38 54.19 -15.90
C THR A 36 -15.26 53.17 -16.11
N LYS A 37 -15.02 52.88 -17.41
CA LYS A 37 -13.77 52.31 -17.94
C LYS A 37 -12.58 53.18 -17.56
N GLU A 38 -11.53 52.56 -17.01
CA GLU A 38 -10.15 52.97 -17.26
C GLU A 38 -9.24 51.74 -17.19
N ASP A 39 -8.46 51.57 -18.26
CA ASP A 39 -7.35 50.63 -18.40
C ASP A 39 -6.35 50.76 -17.26
N LYS A 40 -5.85 49.63 -16.74
CA LYS A 40 -4.41 49.32 -16.73
C LYS A 40 -4.09 47.98 -16.04
N THR A 41 -3.28 47.20 -16.75
CA THR A 41 -2.38 46.13 -16.30
C THR A 41 -3.01 44.94 -15.56
N VAL A 42 -3.37 43.94 -16.37
CA VAL A 42 -3.46 42.53 -15.97
C VAL A 42 -2.04 42.05 -15.64
N GLU A 43 -1.70 41.98 -14.35
CA GLU A 43 -0.61 41.13 -13.90
C GLU A 43 -1.05 39.68 -14.11
N THR A 44 -0.46 39.09 -15.14
CA THR A 44 -0.61 37.66 -15.45
C THR A 44 0.04 36.91 -14.29
N PRO A 45 -0.65 36.00 -13.59
CA PRO A 45 0.05 35.12 -12.68
C PRO A 45 0.96 34.25 -13.54
N GLU A 46 2.27 34.36 -13.31
CA GLU A 46 3.28 33.47 -13.89
C GLU A 46 2.85 32.03 -13.61
N ARG A 47 2.28 31.38 -14.62
CA ARG A 47 2.32 29.93 -14.73
C ARG A 47 3.80 29.59 -14.89
N THR A 48 4.45 29.26 -13.78
CA THR A 48 5.60 28.34 -13.80
C THR A 48 5.09 27.02 -14.38
N SER A 49 5.10 26.94 -15.71
CA SER A 49 5.08 25.67 -16.41
C SER A 49 6.43 25.03 -16.14
N ASP A 50 6.55 24.39 -14.97
CA ASP A 50 7.60 23.40 -14.73
C ASP A 50 7.28 22.22 -15.64
N ILE A 51 7.75 22.34 -16.87
CA ILE A 51 7.88 21.26 -17.82
C ILE A 51 8.92 20.34 -17.20
N ILE A 52 8.47 19.37 -16.42
CA ILE A 52 9.25 18.20 -16.04
C ILE A 52 9.43 17.38 -17.33
N ASN A 53 10.33 17.84 -18.19
CA ASN A 53 10.98 17.01 -19.20
C ASN A 53 12.23 16.43 -18.54
N SER A 54 12.04 15.47 -17.64
CA SER A 54 13.09 14.49 -17.40
C SER A 54 12.83 13.34 -18.35
N GLU A 55 13.69 13.20 -19.36
CA GLU A 55 13.91 11.92 -20.03
C GLU A 55 14.40 10.95 -18.95
N TYR A 56 13.45 10.36 -18.22
CA TYR A 56 13.71 9.26 -17.31
C TYR A 56 14.13 8.10 -18.20
N THR A 57 15.42 7.77 -18.17
CA THR A 57 15.89 6.46 -18.60
C THR A 57 15.12 5.45 -17.75
N GLN A 58 14.14 4.76 -18.35
CA GLN A 58 13.32 3.78 -17.65
C GLN A 58 14.23 2.64 -17.22
N GLU A 59 14.73 2.70 -15.98
CA GLU A 59 15.28 1.52 -15.34
C GLU A 59 14.19 0.44 -15.38
N GLU A 60 14.51 -0.68 -16.02
CA GLU A 60 13.68 -1.87 -16.04
C GLU A 60 13.46 -2.29 -14.57
N SER A 61 12.20 -2.25 -14.13
CA SER A 61 11.80 -2.57 -12.77
C SER A 61 10.62 -3.52 -12.78
N ILE A 62 10.58 -4.38 -11.77
CA ILE A 62 9.62 -5.45 -11.64
C ILE A 62 8.71 -5.10 -10.48
N TYR A 63 7.41 -4.97 -10.73
CA TYR A 63 6.44 -4.91 -9.65
C TYR A 63 6.31 -6.30 -9.01
N ILE A 64 6.27 -6.36 -7.69
CA ILE A 64 5.99 -7.59 -6.92
C ILE A 64 5.10 -7.19 -5.75
N GLY A 65 3.84 -7.62 -5.72
CA GLY A 65 2.93 -7.21 -4.66
C GLY A 65 1.70 -8.10 -4.55
N MET A 66 0.65 -7.58 -3.92
CA MET A 66 -0.61 -8.32 -3.75
C MET A 66 -1.65 -7.81 -4.74
N LEU A 67 -2.27 -8.74 -5.46
CA LEU A 67 -3.51 -8.51 -6.18
C LEU A 67 -4.65 -8.72 -5.20
N GLN A 68 -5.33 -7.62 -4.86
CA GLN A 68 -6.37 -7.60 -3.85
C GLN A 68 -7.76 -7.72 -4.47
N LYS A 69 -8.63 -8.46 -3.78
CA LYS A 69 -10.03 -8.53 -4.18
C LYS A 69 -10.76 -7.23 -3.84
N MET A 70 -11.48 -6.68 -4.82
CA MET A 70 -12.37 -5.55 -4.56
C MET A 70 -13.66 -6.05 -3.88
N TYR A 71 -13.99 -5.46 -2.72
CA TYR A 71 -15.15 -5.86 -1.94
C TYR A 71 -16.46 -5.61 -2.70
N GLY A 72 -17.36 -6.60 -2.72
CA GLY A 72 -18.67 -6.50 -3.36
C GLY A 72 -18.67 -6.49 -4.89
N GLU A 73 -17.51 -6.53 -5.54
CA GLU A 73 -17.37 -6.50 -6.99
C GLU A 73 -16.67 -7.77 -7.50
N ASP A 74 -16.60 -7.98 -8.83
CA ASP A 74 -15.84 -9.10 -9.43
C ASP A 74 -14.41 -8.72 -9.84
N ASP A 75 -14.06 -7.44 -9.82
CA ASP A 75 -12.74 -6.92 -10.17
C ASP A 75 -11.69 -7.16 -9.07
N TYR A 76 -10.42 -7.15 -9.47
CA TYR A 76 -9.25 -7.12 -8.59
C TYR A 76 -8.45 -5.84 -8.82
N TYR A 77 -7.63 -5.46 -7.84
CA TYR A 77 -6.82 -4.27 -7.96
C TYR A 77 -5.44 -4.39 -7.30
N ILE A 78 -4.56 -3.50 -7.75
CA ILE A 78 -3.25 -3.22 -7.16
C ILE A 78 -3.18 -1.72 -6.84
N SER A 79 -2.86 -1.36 -5.59
CA SER A 79 -2.58 0.02 -5.22
C SER A 79 -1.30 0.53 -5.89
N ILE A 80 -1.36 1.75 -6.44
CA ILE A 80 -0.26 2.36 -7.18
C ILE A 80 0.29 3.55 -6.39
N ALA A 81 1.60 3.54 -6.17
CA ALA A 81 2.29 4.66 -5.56
C ALA A 81 2.60 5.76 -6.60
N PHE A 82 2.70 7.01 -6.13
CA PHE A 82 3.29 8.10 -6.90
C PHE A 82 4.73 7.76 -7.33
N ASN A 83 5.18 8.25 -8.48
CA ASN A 83 6.57 8.06 -8.90
C ASN A 83 7.55 8.97 -8.12
N ASP A 84 8.86 8.65 -8.12
CA ASP A 84 9.89 9.41 -7.37
C ASP A 84 10.06 10.85 -7.82
N ALA A 85 9.65 11.18 -9.04
CA ALA A 85 9.79 12.52 -9.58
C ALA A 85 8.69 13.46 -9.10
N VAL A 86 7.61 12.94 -8.50
CA VAL A 86 6.52 13.75 -7.97
C VAL A 86 6.90 14.30 -6.58
N PRO A 87 6.82 15.63 -6.37
CA PRO A 87 7.06 16.22 -5.04
C PRO A 87 5.97 15.84 -4.03
N ASP A 88 6.33 15.71 -2.76
CA ASP A 88 5.39 15.42 -1.66
C ASP A 88 4.26 16.46 -1.55
N SER A 89 4.51 17.71 -1.94
CA SER A 89 3.47 18.75 -1.99
C SER A 89 2.34 18.41 -2.96
N PHE A 90 2.65 17.71 -4.06
CA PHE A 90 1.65 17.22 -4.99
C PHE A 90 0.86 16.05 -4.40
N HIS A 91 1.49 15.13 -3.65
CA HIS A 91 0.78 14.01 -3.00
C HIS A 91 -0.39 14.53 -2.13
N ASN A 92 -0.11 15.56 -1.33
CA ASN A 92 -1.07 16.17 -0.41
C ASN A 92 -2.22 16.91 -1.12
N THR A 93 -2.00 17.35 -2.36
CA THR A 93 -2.98 18.14 -3.12
C THR A 93 -3.71 17.33 -4.18
N PHE A 94 -3.17 16.19 -4.60
CA PHE A 94 -3.77 15.32 -5.62
C PHE A 94 -5.21 14.96 -5.27
N HIS A 95 -5.44 14.43 -4.06
CA HIS A 95 -6.76 13.99 -3.60
C HIS A 95 -7.78 15.13 -3.51
N ARG A 96 -7.32 16.36 -3.20
CA ARG A 96 -8.18 17.54 -3.10
C ARG A 96 -8.61 18.07 -4.47
N ASN A 97 -7.80 17.84 -5.50
CA ASN A 97 -8.02 18.31 -6.86
C ASN A 97 -8.30 17.15 -7.82
N THR A 98 -8.86 16.04 -7.30
CA THR A 98 -9.03 14.79 -8.05
C THR A 98 -9.86 14.98 -9.32
N GLU A 99 -10.82 15.91 -9.32
CA GLU A 99 -11.68 16.25 -10.45
C GLU A 99 -10.89 16.62 -11.72
N ASP A 100 -9.69 17.21 -11.58
CA ASP A 100 -8.83 17.57 -12.71
C ASP A 100 -8.18 16.34 -13.38
N TYR A 101 -8.07 15.25 -12.64
CA TYR A 101 -7.28 14.06 -12.97
C TYR A 101 -8.13 12.87 -13.41
N ILE A 102 -9.38 12.81 -12.95
CA ILE A 102 -10.32 11.74 -13.26
C ILE A 102 -11.09 12.00 -14.56
N GLY A 103 -11.72 10.94 -15.05
CA GLY A 103 -12.60 10.93 -16.21
C GLY A 103 -13.93 10.29 -15.85
N GLU A 104 -14.32 9.30 -16.63
CA GLU A 104 -15.61 8.61 -16.51
C GLU A 104 -15.78 7.87 -15.16
N LEU A 105 -16.98 7.96 -14.56
CA LEU A 105 -17.40 7.13 -13.44
C LEU A 105 -17.58 5.68 -13.91
N ILE A 106 -16.86 4.75 -13.28
CA ILE A 106 -16.88 3.31 -13.58
C ILE A 106 -17.94 2.61 -12.74
N SER A 107 -17.94 2.84 -11.44
CA SER A 107 -18.93 2.30 -10.51
C SER A 107 -19.14 3.26 -9.34
N LYS A 108 -20.32 3.15 -8.74
CA LYS A 108 -20.69 3.88 -7.52
C LYS A 108 -21.56 2.97 -6.66
N THR A 109 -21.11 2.73 -5.44
CA THR A 109 -21.83 1.99 -4.40
C THR A 109 -22.18 2.96 -3.26
N GLU A 110 -22.73 2.44 -2.16
CA GLU A 110 -22.91 3.22 -0.92
C GLU A 110 -21.55 3.52 -0.24
N ASP A 111 -20.58 2.63 -0.42
CA ASP A 111 -19.30 2.66 0.29
C ASP A 111 -18.20 3.35 -0.51
N HIS A 112 -18.22 3.23 -1.85
CA HIS A 112 -17.13 3.69 -2.70
C HIS A 112 -17.56 4.17 -4.08
N GLU A 113 -16.70 5.00 -4.69
CA GLU A 113 -16.81 5.43 -6.07
C GLU A 113 -15.52 5.12 -6.83
N ARG A 114 -15.65 4.70 -8.09
CA ARG A 114 -14.54 4.38 -8.98
C ARG A 114 -14.58 5.28 -10.19
N TYR A 115 -13.48 5.98 -10.46
CA TYR A 115 -13.36 6.83 -11.62
C TYR A 115 -12.16 6.43 -12.46
N LYS A 116 -12.31 6.41 -13.78
CA LYS A 116 -11.20 6.18 -14.70
C LYS A 116 -10.19 7.33 -14.60
N ILE A 117 -8.91 7.02 -14.46
CA ILE A 117 -7.83 8.01 -14.59
C ILE A 117 -7.36 8.07 -16.03
N LYS A 118 -7.13 9.28 -16.53
CA LYS A 118 -6.56 9.50 -17.87
C LYS A 118 -5.18 8.86 -17.95
N LYS A 119 -4.88 8.11 -19.02
CA LYS A 119 -3.58 7.42 -19.19
C LYS A 119 -2.39 8.37 -19.06
N SER A 120 -2.49 9.59 -19.61
CA SER A 120 -1.45 10.61 -19.50
C SER A 120 -1.18 11.05 -18.06
N VAL A 121 -2.22 11.17 -17.23
CA VAL A 121 -2.10 11.48 -15.79
C VAL A 121 -1.44 10.31 -15.07
N ALA A 122 -1.92 9.08 -15.31
CA ALA A 122 -1.36 7.87 -14.70
C ALA A 122 0.15 7.74 -14.98
N GLN A 123 0.56 7.89 -16.24
CA GLN A 123 1.96 7.79 -16.64
C GLN A 123 2.83 8.93 -16.12
N LYS A 124 2.26 10.14 -15.93
CA LYS A 124 3.00 11.31 -15.47
C LYS A 124 3.27 11.28 -13.96
N TYR A 125 2.30 10.84 -13.16
CA TYR A 125 2.36 11.01 -11.71
C TYR A 125 2.56 9.71 -10.93
N PHE A 126 2.25 8.54 -11.52
CA PHE A 126 2.24 7.28 -10.80
C PHE A 126 3.28 6.30 -11.36
N ASP A 127 3.78 5.41 -10.50
CA ASP A 127 4.69 4.34 -10.90
C ASP A 127 3.92 3.17 -11.50
N VAL A 128 3.53 3.32 -12.77
CA VAL A 128 2.69 2.36 -13.50
C VAL A 128 3.48 1.31 -14.29
N ARG A 129 4.81 1.32 -14.20
CA ARG A 129 5.70 0.46 -14.99
C ARG A 129 5.37 -1.02 -14.75
N GLY A 130 5.37 -1.84 -15.81
CA GLY A 130 5.14 -3.30 -15.68
C GLY A 130 3.79 -3.71 -15.08
N LEU A 131 2.81 -2.80 -14.99
CA LEU A 131 1.45 -3.12 -14.51
C LEU A 131 0.46 -3.44 -15.64
N ASP A 132 0.81 -3.22 -16.91
CA ASP A 132 -0.10 -3.52 -18.03
C ASP A 132 -0.41 -5.02 -18.15
N THR A 133 0.52 -5.88 -17.73
CA THR A 133 0.32 -7.33 -17.65
C THR A 133 1.03 -7.87 -16.42
N ILE A 134 0.31 -8.66 -15.62
CA ILE A 134 0.82 -9.29 -14.41
C ILE A 134 0.64 -10.80 -14.48
N ILE A 135 1.51 -11.54 -13.81
CA ILE A 135 1.30 -12.96 -13.53
C ILE A 135 0.82 -13.14 -12.10
N ILE A 136 -0.01 -14.15 -11.89
CA ILE A 136 -0.58 -14.50 -10.59
C ILE A 136 0.07 -15.79 -10.10
N LEU A 137 0.45 -15.81 -8.83
CA LEU A 137 1.15 -16.90 -8.18
C LEU A 137 0.29 -17.49 -7.05
N ASN A 138 0.30 -18.81 -6.92
CA ASN A 138 -0.31 -19.51 -5.78
C ASN A 138 0.67 -19.66 -4.61
N ASP A 139 0.19 -20.24 -3.50
CA ASP A 139 0.98 -20.53 -2.31
C ASP A 139 2.15 -21.51 -2.56
N ASP A 140 2.04 -22.37 -3.58
CA ASP A 140 3.10 -23.28 -4.03
C ASP A 140 4.18 -22.58 -4.88
N GLN A 141 4.06 -21.26 -5.04
CA GLN A 141 4.95 -20.39 -5.79
C GLN A 141 4.94 -20.66 -7.30
N GLU A 142 3.81 -21.11 -7.83
CA GLU A 142 3.61 -21.46 -9.23
C GLU A 142 2.71 -20.44 -9.92
N ARG A 143 3.03 -20.13 -11.19
CA ARG A 143 2.18 -19.28 -12.03
C ARG A 143 0.87 -20.01 -12.32
N ILE A 144 -0.23 -19.45 -11.83
CA ILE A 144 -1.57 -19.96 -12.07
C ILE A 144 -2.31 -19.20 -13.16
N ASP A 145 -1.94 -17.94 -13.41
CA ASP A 145 -2.63 -17.12 -14.41
C ASP A 145 -1.83 -15.89 -14.87
N THR A 146 -2.38 -15.16 -15.84
CA THR A 146 -1.87 -13.89 -16.35
C THR A 146 -3.01 -12.95 -16.66
N LEU A 147 -2.98 -11.78 -16.03
CA LEU A 147 -4.03 -10.78 -16.15
C LEU A 147 -3.53 -9.56 -16.91
N PHE A 148 -4.44 -8.98 -17.69
CA PHE A 148 -4.22 -7.74 -18.41
C PHE A 148 -4.95 -6.61 -17.69
N ARG A 149 -4.27 -5.47 -17.56
CA ARG A 149 -4.85 -4.31 -16.89
C ARG A 149 -6.03 -3.78 -17.68
N LYS A 150 -7.16 -3.58 -17.01
CA LYS A 150 -8.35 -2.93 -17.55
C LYS A 150 -8.17 -1.41 -17.58
N ASN A 151 -8.10 -0.78 -16.41
CA ASN A 151 -7.95 0.66 -16.28
C ASN A 151 -6.91 1.03 -15.20
N TYR A 152 -6.51 2.30 -15.21
CA TYR A 152 -6.05 2.97 -14.00
C TYR A 152 -7.24 3.74 -13.47
N GLU A 153 -7.46 3.68 -12.17
CA GLU A 153 -8.68 4.20 -11.56
C GLU A 153 -8.36 4.93 -10.25
N TYR A 154 -9.17 5.94 -9.95
CA TYR A 154 -9.24 6.54 -8.63
C TYR A 154 -10.34 5.81 -7.86
N PHE A 155 -9.96 5.16 -6.78
CA PHE A 155 -10.85 4.50 -5.84
C PHE A 155 -11.09 5.44 -4.67
N SER A 156 -12.30 5.97 -4.58
CA SER A 156 -12.73 6.86 -3.51
C SER A 156 -13.51 6.07 -2.48
N ASP A 157 -12.89 5.74 -1.36
CA ASP A 157 -13.51 5.07 -0.21
C ASP A 157 -13.75 6.05 0.93
N GLN A 158 -14.64 5.70 1.85
CA GLN A 158 -14.90 6.44 3.09
C GLN A 158 -13.69 6.46 4.02
N LEU A 159 -12.88 5.39 4.03
CA LEU A 159 -11.69 5.28 4.88
C LEU A 159 -10.44 5.85 4.21
N GLU A 160 -10.11 5.36 3.02
CA GLU A 160 -8.91 5.78 2.29
C GLU A 160 -9.16 5.80 0.78
N SER A 161 -8.88 6.94 0.17
CA SER A 161 -8.91 7.06 -1.29
C SER A 161 -7.53 6.83 -1.89
N GLN A 162 -7.45 6.10 -3.00
CA GLN A 162 -6.18 5.71 -3.61
C GLN A 162 -6.28 5.54 -5.12
N VAL A 163 -5.13 5.53 -5.80
CA VAL A 163 -5.04 5.19 -7.22
C VAL A 163 -4.70 3.71 -7.37
N ILE A 164 -5.47 3.02 -8.22
CA ILE A 164 -5.40 1.58 -8.40
C ILE A 164 -5.26 1.19 -9.88
N ALA A 165 -4.60 0.06 -10.14
CA ALA A 165 -4.65 -0.65 -11.41
C ALA A 165 -5.65 -1.78 -11.27
N THR A 166 -6.65 -1.84 -12.15
CA THR A 166 -7.72 -2.85 -12.07
C THR A 166 -7.53 -3.96 -13.10
N TYR A 167 -7.94 -5.17 -12.71
CA TYR A 167 -7.82 -6.38 -13.51
C TYR A 167 -9.13 -7.16 -13.47
N GLU A 168 -9.53 -7.71 -14.61
CA GLU A 168 -10.69 -8.56 -14.69
C GLU A 168 -10.37 -9.97 -14.16
N LYS A 169 -11.35 -10.54 -13.47
CA LYS A 169 -11.30 -11.91 -12.99
C LYS A 169 -11.23 -12.91 -14.16
N THR A 170 -10.43 -13.96 -13.99
CA THR A 170 -10.54 -15.18 -14.82
C THR A 170 -11.20 -16.32 -14.06
N LYS A 171 -11.43 -17.45 -14.74
CA LYS A 171 -12.02 -18.65 -14.10
C LYS A 171 -11.11 -19.29 -13.04
N ILE A 172 -9.79 -19.03 -13.09
CA ILE A 172 -8.81 -19.70 -12.22
C ILE A 172 -8.69 -18.98 -10.88
N VAL A 173 -8.86 -17.66 -10.87
CA VAL A 173 -8.78 -16.84 -9.66
C VAL A 173 -10.05 -17.04 -8.82
N ASN A 174 -9.91 -17.41 -7.55
CA ASN A 174 -11.03 -17.62 -6.62
C ASN A 174 -11.56 -16.28 -6.09
N LYS A 175 -12.88 -16.16 -5.88
CA LYS A 175 -13.55 -14.89 -5.55
C LYS A 175 -13.17 -14.30 -4.19
N ASP A 176 -12.61 -15.10 -3.28
CA ASP A 176 -12.47 -14.74 -1.86
C ASP A 176 -11.00 -14.73 -1.38
N GLU A 177 -10.04 -14.59 -2.31
CA GLU A 177 -8.61 -14.69 -2.02
C GLU A 177 -7.82 -13.52 -2.63
N ASP A 178 -6.82 -13.05 -1.88
CA ASP A 178 -5.77 -12.17 -2.37
C ASP A 178 -4.60 -13.01 -2.89
N TYR A 179 -3.94 -12.56 -3.96
CA TYR A 179 -2.88 -13.33 -4.61
C TYR A 179 -1.57 -12.58 -4.68
N LEU A 180 -0.44 -13.30 -4.53
CA LEU A 180 0.85 -12.74 -4.92
C LEU A 180 0.85 -12.53 -6.43
N CYS A 181 1.28 -11.35 -6.87
CA CYS A 181 1.39 -11.02 -8.28
C CYS A 181 2.72 -10.31 -8.57
N MET A 182 3.14 -10.38 -9.83
CA MET A 182 4.30 -9.64 -10.31
C MET A 182 4.14 -9.21 -11.76
N SER A 183 4.91 -8.21 -12.18
CA SER A 183 4.99 -7.82 -13.59
C SER A 183 5.30 -9.03 -14.46
N ASN A 184 4.57 -9.18 -15.57
CA ASN A 184 4.89 -10.20 -16.56
C ASN A 184 6.12 -9.77 -17.37
N ASN A 185 7.24 -10.42 -17.10
CA ASN A 185 8.53 -10.20 -17.74
C ASN A 185 9.24 -11.56 -17.92
N ASP A 186 10.40 -11.55 -18.55
CA ASP A 186 11.17 -12.77 -18.85
C ASP A 186 11.93 -13.31 -17.62
N ILE A 187 11.45 -13.06 -16.39
CA ILE A 187 12.07 -13.58 -15.17
C ILE A 187 11.85 -15.07 -15.05
N VAL A 188 12.94 -15.77 -14.76
CA VAL A 188 12.90 -17.17 -14.37
C VAL A 188 12.42 -17.28 -12.92
N LEU A 189 11.23 -17.88 -12.76
CA LEU A 189 10.71 -18.21 -11.43
C LEU A 189 11.53 -19.34 -10.81
N SER A 190 11.89 -19.17 -9.55
CA SER A 190 12.59 -20.18 -8.75
C SER A 190 12.02 -20.20 -7.35
N LYS A 191 11.73 -21.40 -6.83
CA LYS A 191 11.10 -21.52 -5.51
C LYS A 191 12.03 -20.94 -4.44
N THR A 192 11.52 -19.93 -3.75
CA THR A 192 12.18 -19.32 -2.59
C THR A 192 11.90 -20.14 -1.35
N SER A 193 12.87 -20.14 -0.43
CA SER A 193 12.73 -20.85 0.84
C SER A 193 11.52 -20.35 1.63
N VAL A 194 10.71 -21.28 2.12
CA VAL A 194 9.53 -20.97 2.92
C VAL A 194 9.89 -20.94 4.40
N PHE A 195 9.56 -19.82 5.02
CA PHE A 195 9.67 -19.56 6.43
C PHE A 195 8.51 -20.26 7.19
N LYS A 196 8.82 -21.03 8.23
CA LYS A 196 7.83 -21.78 9.03
C LYS A 196 7.81 -21.32 10.48
N LYS A 197 6.62 -21.27 11.09
CA LYS A 197 6.47 -20.94 12.52
C LYS A 197 7.08 -22.04 13.40
N ASP A 198 7.79 -21.63 14.45
CA ASP A 198 8.27 -22.54 15.50
C ASP A 198 8.33 -21.84 16.86
N SER A 199 7.32 -22.08 17.70
CA SER A 199 7.19 -21.44 19.01
C SER A 199 8.29 -21.85 19.99
N THR A 200 8.85 -23.06 19.87
CA THR A 200 9.93 -23.53 20.75
C THR A 200 11.24 -22.85 20.42
N TYR A 201 11.55 -22.70 19.13
CA TYR A 201 12.72 -21.95 18.69
C TYR A 201 12.59 -20.47 19.07
N LEU A 202 11.41 -19.85 18.85
CA LEU A 202 11.13 -18.47 19.27
C LEU A 202 11.42 -18.26 20.76
N ALA A 203 10.83 -19.07 21.63
CA ALA A 203 11.01 -18.95 23.08
C ALA A 203 12.48 -19.02 23.48
N LYS A 204 13.24 -19.98 22.91
CA LYS A 204 14.68 -20.10 23.15
C LYS A 204 15.46 -18.89 22.64
N THR A 205 15.06 -18.31 21.51
CA THR A 205 15.69 -17.10 20.96
C THR A 205 15.44 -15.89 21.84
N LEU A 206 14.20 -15.67 22.29
CA LEU A 206 13.86 -14.55 23.16
C LEU A 206 14.59 -14.63 24.52
N ILE A 207 14.57 -15.81 25.15
CA ILE A 207 15.25 -16.05 26.44
C ILE A 207 16.77 -15.80 26.31
N LYS A 208 17.41 -16.34 25.27
CA LYS A 208 18.85 -16.20 25.07
C LYS A 208 19.29 -14.74 24.94
N ASN A 209 18.46 -13.90 24.32
CA ASN A 209 18.78 -12.50 24.05
C ASN A 209 18.14 -11.54 25.06
N SER A 210 17.53 -12.06 26.13
CA SER A 210 16.80 -11.26 27.14
C SER A 210 15.76 -10.32 26.52
N PHE A 211 15.10 -10.77 25.46
CA PHE A 211 14.00 -10.04 24.84
C PHE A 211 12.71 -10.35 25.57
N HIS A 212 12.04 -9.29 26.03
CA HIS A 212 10.77 -9.33 26.73
C HIS A 212 9.73 -8.53 25.94
N PRO A 213 9.35 -8.98 24.74
CA PRO A 213 8.35 -8.28 23.93
C PRO A 213 7.01 -8.29 24.66
N SER A 214 6.26 -7.19 24.57
CA SER A 214 4.88 -7.18 25.06
C SER A 214 4.00 -8.02 24.14
N ASN A 215 4.25 -7.93 22.82
CA ASN A 215 3.56 -8.70 21.79
C ASN A 215 4.57 -9.22 20.75
N VAL A 216 4.37 -10.46 20.29
CA VAL A 216 5.06 -11.00 19.11
C VAL A 216 4.05 -11.12 17.99
N TYR A 217 4.21 -10.33 16.94
CA TYR A 217 3.27 -10.26 15.81
C TYR A 217 3.57 -11.33 14.77
N ALA A 218 4.85 -11.61 14.54
CA ALA A 218 5.28 -12.67 13.64
C ALA A 218 6.56 -13.33 14.10
N HIS A 219 6.65 -14.63 13.87
CA HIS A 219 7.91 -15.37 13.96
C HIS A 219 7.93 -16.46 12.90
N TYR A 220 9.04 -16.50 12.16
CA TYR A 220 9.31 -17.56 11.24
C TYR A 220 10.76 -17.99 11.28
N LYS A 221 11.03 -19.27 11.00
CA LYS A 221 12.37 -19.82 10.82
C LYS A 221 12.50 -20.59 9.51
N MET A 222 13.71 -20.66 9.00
CA MET A 222 14.13 -21.57 7.94
C MET A 222 15.50 -22.16 8.26
N ILE A 223 15.82 -23.29 7.64
CA ILE A 223 17.15 -23.90 7.71
C ILE A 223 17.84 -23.64 6.38
N LYS A 224 19.03 -23.03 6.40
CA LYS A 224 19.90 -22.87 5.24
C LYS A 224 21.24 -23.51 5.55
N ASN A 225 21.58 -24.55 4.80
CA ASN A 225 22.76 -25.38 5.08
C ASN A 225 22.72 -25.89 6.54
N THR A 226 23.66 -25.47 7.37
CA THR A 226 23.75 -25.80 8.80
C THR A 226 23.17 -24.73 9.71
N ASP A 227 22.82 -23.55 9.18
CA ASP A 227 22.36 -22.41 9.96
C ASP A 227 20.83 -22.37 10.04
N THR A 228 20.31 -21.98 11.20
CA THR A 228 18.91 -21.59 11.35
C THR A 228 18.80 -20.08 11.23
N ILE A 229 18.11 -19.63 10.18
CA ILE A 229 17.76 -18.23 9.99
C ILE A 229 16.34 -18.03 10.50
N SER A 230 16.09 -16.99 11.29
CA SER A 230 14.75 -16.67 11.76
C SER A 230 14.47 -15.18 11.75
N PHE A 231 13.23 -14.86 11.42
CA PHE A 231 12.66 -13.53 11.48
C PHE A 231 11.72 -13.44 12.69
N VAL A 232 11.81 -12.36 13.47
CA VAL A 232 10.85 -12.06 14.54
C VAL A 232 10.43 -10.60 14.43
N SER A 233 9.13 -10.35 14.37
CA SER A 233 8.54 -9.01 14.52
C SER A 233 7.78 -8.94 15.84
N PHE A 234 8.09 -7.93 16.63
CA PHE A 234 7.53 -7.74 17.96
C PHE A 234 7.52 -6.28 18.39
N GLY A 235 6.58 -5.95 19.26
CA GLY A 235 6.47 -4.64 19.90
C GLY A 235 7.04 -4.64 21.31
N ILE A 236 7.77 -3.58 21.66
CA ILE A 236 8.17 -3.30 23.04
C ILE A 236 7.37 -2.08 23.50
N TYR A 237 6.45 -2.31 24.44
CA TYR A 237 5.70 -1.25 25.11
C TYR A 237 6.26 -1.10 26.52
N ASN A 238 7.14 -0.12 26.71
CA ASN A 238 7.50 0.34 28.05
C ASN A 238 6.94 1.75 28.28
N ASN A 239 6.81 2.17 29.56
CA ASN A 239 6.16 3.42 29.96
C ASN A 239 6.77 4.71 29.35
N LYS A 240 7.83 4.62 28.53
CA LYS A 240 8.54 5.76 27.96
C LYS A 240 8.85 5.64 26.46
N ILE A 241 8.79 4.44 25.88
CA ILE A 241 9.21 4.16 24.50
C ILE A 241 8.32 3.03 23.96
N GLN A 242 7.55 3.33 22.92
CA GLN A 242 6.98 2.34 22.01
C GLN A 242 7.98 2.15 20.87
N LYS A 243 8.43 0.91 20.66
CA LYS A 243 9.31 0.55 19.55
C LYS A 243 8.78 -0.72 18.93
N GLU A 244 8.47 -0.62 17.64
CA GLU A 244 8.22 -1.77 16.81
C GLU A 244 9.53 -2.19 16.16
N CYS A 245 9.85 -3.47 16.28
CA CYS A 245 11.11 -3.98 15.81
C CYS A 245 10.91 -5.26 15.01
N PHE A 246 11.69 -5.39 13.95
CA PHE A 246 11.84 -6.64 13.23
C PHE A 246 13.32 -7.02 13.16
N TYR A 247 13.60 -8.21 13.67
CA TYR A 247 14.95 -8.74 13.84
C TYR A 247 15.15 -9.96 12.97
N LEU A 248 16.32 -10.00 12.32
CA LEU A 248 16.87 -11.19 11.70
C LEU A 248 17.84 -11.85 12.68
N PHE A 249 17.71 -13.15 12.87
CA PHE A 249 18.60 -13.95 13.71
C PHE A 249 19.22 -15.08 12.91
N LYS A 250 20.45 -15.42 13.29
CA LYS A 250 21.20 -16.59 12.84
C LYS A 250 21.61 -17.41 14.04
N ASN A 251 21.15 -18.66 14.11
CA ASN A 251 21.40 -19.55 15.23
C ASN A 251 21.05 -18.92 16.60
N LYS A 252 19.91 -18.23 16.64
CA LYS A 252 19.37 -17.48 17.78
C LYS A 252 20.17 -16.24 18.19
N ASN A 253 21.15 -15.79 17.40
CA ASN A 253 21.86 -14.52 17.64
C ASN A 253 21.29 -13.47 16.69
N PRO A 254 20.95 -12.24 17.15
CA PRO A 254 20.54 -11.17 16.27
C PRO A 254 21.70 -10.81 15.34
N ILE A 255 21.41 -10.66 14.05
CA ILE A 255 22.39 -10.31 13.02
C ILE A 255 22.04 -8.99 12.31
N ASP A 256 20.76 -8.67 12.23
CA ASP A 256 20.29 -7.38 11.71
C ASP A 256 18.92 -7.02 12.28
N SER A 257 18.54 -5.76 12.16
CA SER A 257 17.24 -5.28 12.58
C SER A 257 16.84 -3.99 11.89
N ILE A 258 15.56 -3.80 11.70
CA ILE A 258 14.99 -2.50 11.38
C ILE A 258 14.05 -2.11 12.53
N ILE A 259 14.24 -0.90 13.03
CA ILE A 259 13.47 -0.32 14.13
C ILE A 259 12.57 0.74 13.53
N ASN A 260 11.28 0.66 13.83
CA ASN A 260 10.22 1.36 13.12
C ASN A 260 9.03 1.68 14.06
N GLU A 261 8.06 2.42 13.54
CA GLU A 261 6.69 2.61 14.04
C GLU A 261 5.71 1.52 13.57
N TYR A 262 6.10 0.62 12.67
CA TYR A 262 5.27 -0.48 12.15
C TYR A 262 5.85 -1.87 12.41
N SER A 263 4.95 -2.85 12.41
CA SER A 263 5.22 -4.27 12.64
C SER A 263 4.81 -5.13 11.44
N ILE A 264 5.36 -6.34 11.36
CA ILE A 264 5.08 -7.30 10.29
C ILE A 264 4.27 -8.46 10.89
N SER A 265 3.09 -8.73 10.33
CA SER A 265 2.22 -9.83 10.76
C SER A 265 2.46 -11.13 9.97
N LYS A 266 2.81 -10.98 8.69
CA LYS A 266 2.95 -12.11 7.75
C LYS A 266 4.02 -11.82 6.71
N MET A 267 4.70 -12.87 6.26
CA MET A 267 5.61 -12.85 5.12
C MET A 267 5.23 -13.94 4.14
N LEU A 268 5.17 -13.61 2.85
CA LEU A 268 4.93 -14.54 1.75
C LEU A 268 6.18 -14.62 0.87
N PRO A 269 6.68 -15.83 0.53
CA PRO A 269 7.86 -15.98 -0.32
C PRO A 269 7.57 -15.52 -1.75
N VAL A 270 8.53 -14.82 -2.35
CA VAL A 270 8.47 -14.41 -3.75
C VAL A 270 9.40 -15.32 -4.57
N PRO A 271 8.92 -16.02 -5.60
CA PRO A 271 9.71 -16.99 -6.34
C PRO A 271 10.59 -16.38 -7.43
N ILE A 272 11.53 -15.52 -7.05
CA ILE A 272 12.51 -14.96 -7.98
C ILE A 272 13.90 -15.49 -7.61
N SER A 273 14.62 -15.97 -8.61
CA SER A 273 16.01 -16.39 -8.45
C SER A 273 16.92 -15.17 -8.30
N MET A 274 17.44 -14.92 -7.11
CA MET A 274 18.55 -14.00 -6.88
C MET A 274 19.73 -14.76 -6.25
N GLU A 275 20.96 -14.37 -6.61
CA GLU A 275 22.17 -15.12 -6.22
C GLU A 275 22.34 -15.22 -4.69
N THR A 276 22.02 -14.16 -3.96
CA THR A 276 22.31 -14.07 -2.52
C THR A 276 21.09 -13.72 -1.67
N GLU A 277 19.95 -13.47 -2.30
CA GLU A 277 18.83 -12.78 -1.66
C GLU A 277 17.54 -13.57 -1.82
N ASN A 278 16.80 -13.72 -0.73
CA ASN A 278 15.44 -14.22 -0.78
C ASN A 278 14.48 -13.04 -0.63
N LEU A 279 13.48 -12.97 -1.50
CA LEU A 279 12.47 -11.91 -1.49
C LEU A 279 11.16 -12.40 -0.85
N TYR A 280 10.48 -11.49 -0.18
CA TYR A 280 9.20 -11.74 0.48
C TYR A 280 8.29 -10.51 0.38
N ILE A 281 6.98 -10.75 0.26
CA ILE A 281 5.97 -9.73 0.57
C ILE A 281 5.66 -9.78 2.05
N ALA A 282 5.92 -8.68 2.75
CA ALA A 282 5.58 -8.46 4.14
C ALA A 282 4.25 -7.72 4.27
N TYR A 283 3.42 -8.19 5.19
CA TYR A 283 2.16 -7.57 5.60
C TYR A 283 2.48 -6.67 6.79
N GLU A 284 2.56 -5.37 6.55
CA GLU A 284 2.97 -4.35 7.50
C GLU A 284 1.75 -3.60 8.06
N PHE A 285 1.82 -3.24 9.33
CA PHE A 285 0.75 -2.52 10.00
C PHE A 285 1.28 -1.69 11.17
N ILE A 286 0.55 -0.65 11.56
CA ILE A 286 0.81 0.09 12.80
C ILE A 286 -0.11 -0.47 13.89
N PRO A 287 0.43 -1.05 14.98
CA PRO A 287 -0.38 -1.54 16.08
C PRO A 287 -1.34 -0.48 16.63
N ASP A 288 -2.52 -0.90 17.07
CA ASP A 288 -3.58 -0.03 17.61
C ASP A 288 -4.15 0.99 16.60
N THR A 289 -3.93 0.76 15.30
CA THR A 289 -4.53 1.52 14.19
C THR A 289 -5.09 0.59 13.12
N ASP A 290 -5.86 1.14 12.20
CA ASP A 290 -6.34 0.42 11.01
C ASP A 290 -5.35 0.48 9.83
N ALA A 291 -4.17 1.08 10.03
CA ALA A 291 -3.18 1.25 8.97
C ALA A 291 -2.52 -0.10 8.62
N PHE A 292 -2.72 -0.54 7.38
CA PHE A 292 -2.19 -1.79 6.84
C PHE A 292 -1.69 -1.59 5.41
N TRP A 293 -0.54 -2.16 5.07
CA TRP A 293 -0.04 -2.17 3.69
C TRP A 293 0.88 -3.37 3.45
N VAL A 294 1.32 -3.52 2.19
CA VAL A 294 2.27 -4.56 1.79
C VAL A 294 3.57 -3.96 1.29
N SER A 295 4.68 -4.54 1.73
CA SER A 295 6.04 -4.12 1.39
C SER A 295 6.86 -5.29 0.88
N LEU A 296 7.66 -5.06 -0.16
CA LEU A 296 8.66 -6.00 -0.64
C LEU A 296 9.90 -5.89 0.24
N ILE A 297 10.27 -7.00 0.86
CA ILE A 297 11.46 -7.11 1.70
C ILE A 297 12.39 -8.20 1.18
N GLY A 298 13.68 -7.96 1.34
CA GLY A 298 14.76 -8.86 0.98
C GLY A 298 15.55 -9.31 2.19
N ILE A 299 15.96 -10.57 2.20
CA ILE A 299 16.92 -11.11 3.15
C ILE A 299 18.17 -11.50 2.37
N ASP A 300 19.22 -10.69 2.50
CA ASP A 300 20.55 -10.96 1.94
C ASP A 300 21.26 -11.96 2.85
N LEU A 301 21.21 -13.22 2.46
CA LEU A 301 21.73 -14.35 3.24
C LEU A 301 23.26 -14.46 3.16
N LYS A 302 23.91 -13.71 2.26
CA LYS A 302 25.37 -13.65 2.17
C LYS A 302 25.94 -12.62 3.14
N ASN A 303 25.28 -11.46 3.21
CA ASN A 303 25.71 -10.35 4.05
C ASN A 303 24.98 -10.28 5.40
N ASP A 304 24.06 -11.22 5.65
CA ASP A 304 23.24 -11.30 6.87
C ASP A 304 22.43 -9.99 7.10
N LYS A 305 21.83 -9.43 6.03
CA LYS A 305 21.12 -8.13 6.07
C LYS A 305 19.65 -8.19 5.62
N LEU A 306 18.83 -7.33 6.23
CA LEU A 306 17.49 -6.98 5.76
C LEU A 306 17.56 -5.83 4.75
N LYS A 307 16.71 -5.89 3.73
CA LYS A 307 16.56 -4.83 2.72
C LYS A 307 15.07 -4.53 2.54
N ASN A 308 14.72 -3.25 2.47
CA ASN A 308 13.38 -2.81 2.10
C ASN A 308 13.41 -2.26 0.68
N TYR A 309 12.44 -2.66 -0.13
CA TYR A 309 12.29 -2.19 -1.49
C TYR A 309 11.19 -1.14 -1.55
N LYS A 310 11.52 0.03 -2.12
CA LYS A 310 10.53 1.10 -2.29
C LYS A 310 9.46 0.67 -3.28
N ARG A 311 8.20 0.94 -2.94
CA ARG A 311 7.02 0.77 -3.81
C ARG A 311 6.90 -0.62 -4.43
N ASN A 312 7.38 -1.64 -3.73
CA ASN A 312 7.23 -3.01 -4.20
C ASN A 312 7.93 -3.24 -5.57
N ARG A 313 9.05 -2.53 -5.78
CA ARG A 313 9.85 -2.58 -7.01
C ARG A 313 11.19 -3.26 -6.77
N LEU A 314 11.46 -4.31 -7.55
CA LEU A 314 12.81 -4.84 -7.74
C LEU A 314 13.43 -4.17 -8.97
N TYR A 315 14.49 -3.39 -8.76
CA TYR A 315 15.24 -2.75 -9.83
C TYR A 315 16.30 -3.72 -10.33
N THR A 316 16.16 -4.15 -11.58
CA THR A 316 17.13 -5.06 -12.18
C THR A 316 18.27 -4.26 -12.78
N SER A 317 19.45 -4.37 -12.18
CA SER A 317 20.71 -4.17 -12.91
C SER A 317 21.01 -5.43 -13.74
N LEU A 318 20.04 -5.92 -14.51
CA LEU A 318 20.28 -7.04 -15.41
C LEU A 318 21.26 -6.53 -16.47
N LYS A 319 22.52 -6.93 -16.33
CA LYS A 319 23.43 -6.94 -17.48
C LYS A 319 22.72 -7.80 -18.53
N LYS A 320 22.29 -7.17 -19.62
CA LYS A 320 21.97 -7.90 -20.84
C LYS A 320 23.27 -8.62 -21.23
N GLU A 321 23.31 -9.93 -21.02
CA GLU A 321 24.38 -10.78 -21.57
C GLU A 321 24.26 -10.86 -23.10
#